data_AF-A0A9E4IDV2-F1
#
_entry.id   AF-A0A9E4IDV2-F1
#
_cell.length_a   1.000
_cell.length_b   1.000
_cell.length_c   1.000
_cell.angle_alpha   90.00
_cell.angle_beta   90.00
_cell.angle_gamma   90.00
#
_symmetry.space_group_name_H-M   'P 1'
#
loop_
_entity.id
_entity.type
_entity.pdbx_description
1 polymer ?
#
loop_
_entity_poly.entity_id
_entity_poly.type
_entity_poly.pdbx_seq_one_letter_code
_entity_poly.pdbx_strand_id
1 'polypeptide(L)' 'QSELGAPGLPAEFVLSEDSSTADWQLAALSPLGPMDRQQLLTVDNSAQRLDLLVQLLTEAEELIRARIEMG' A
#
# COMPACT_ATOMS: atom_id res chain seq x y z
N GLN A 1 4.21 7.01 17.22
CA GLN A 1 3.35 5.93 16.67
C GLN A 1 2.57 6.56 15.54
N SER A 2 2.52 5.95 14.35
CA SER A 2 1.67 6.48 13.28
C SER A 2 0.21 6.40 13.72
N GLU A 3 -0.65 7.34 13.31
CA GLU A 3 -2.07 7.37 13.68
C GLU A 3 -2.84 6.10 13.25
N LEU A 4 -2.21 5.25 12.43
CA LEU A 4 -2.76 3.99 11.90
C LEU A 4 -2.15 2.73 12.54
N GLY A 5 -1.42 2.84 13.65
CA GLY A 5 -0.91 1.67 14.40
C GLY A 5 0.27 0.92 13.76
N ALA A 6 0.71 1.32 12.56
CA ALA A 6 1.98 0.89 11.96
C ALA A 6 3.15 1.76 12.47
N PRO A 7 4.39 1.24 12.54
CA PRO A 7 5.56 2.09 12.67
C PRO A 7 5.54 3.11 11.53
N GLY A 8 5.56 4.40 11.86
CA GLY A 8 5.63 5.45 10.86
C GLY A 8 6.92 5.31 10.04
N LEU A 9 6.86 5.70 8.78
CA LEU A 9 8.05 5.77 7.94
C LEU A 9 9.10 6.71 8.57
N PRO A 10 10.40 6.43 8.39
CA PRO A 10 11.45 7.41 8.67
C PRO A 10 11.17 8.71 7.91
N ALA A 11 11.57 9.85 8.48
CA ALA A 11 11.36 11.16 7.86
C ALA A 11 11.97 11.27 6.44
N GLU A 12 13.03 10.50 6.17
CA GLU A 12 13.75 10.43 4.89
C GLU A 12 13.67 9.02 4.31
N PHE A 13 12.47 8.48 4.12
CA PHE A 13 12.32 7.23 3.38
C PHE A 13 12.46 7.48 1.88
N VAL A 14 13.40 6.77 1.25
CA VAL A 14 13.64 6.80 -0.19
C VAL A 14 13.39 5.41 -0.77
N LEU A 15 12.61 5.35 -1.84
CA LEU A 15 12.40 4.10 -2.58
C LEU A 15 13.70 3.65 -3.25
N SER A 16 13.88 2.34 -3.36
CA SER A 16 14.96 1.75 -4.15
C SER A 16 14.92 2.25 -5.60
N GLU A 17 16.09 2.48 -6.20
CA GLU A 17 16.20 2.76 -7.64
C GLU A 17 15.93 1.52 -8.49
N ASP A 18 16.04 0.33 -7.91
CA ASP A 18 15.63 -0.92 -8.53
C ASP A 18 14.10 -1.06 -8.46
N SER A 19 13.47 -0.94 -9.63
CA SER A 19 12.01 -1.08 -9.81
C SER A 19 11.43 -2.37 -9.20
N SER A 20 12.18 -3.47 -9.22
CA SER A 20 11.73 -4.76 -8.69
C SER A 20 11.79 -4.87 -7.16
N THR A 21 12.46 -3.92 -6.52
CA THR A 21 12.46 -3.76 -5.06
C THR A 21 11.47 -2.67 -4.65
N ALA A 22 11.40 -1.59 -5.43
CA ALA A 22 10.53 -0.44 -5.15
C ALA A 22 9.04 -0.80 -5.13
N ASP A 23 8.60 -1.70 -6.03
CA ASP A 23 7.22 -2.17 -6.07
C ASP A 23 6.79 -2.91 -4.77
N TRP A 24 7.66 -3.75 -4.21
CA TRP A 24 7.42 -4.42 -2.94
C TRP A 24 7.53 -3.47 -1.76
N GLN A 25 8.41 -2.47 -1.81
CA GLN A 25 8.45 -1.41 -0.80
C GLN A 25 7.13 -0.65 -0.76
N LEU A 26 6.57 -0.28 -1.91
CA LEU A 26 5.25 0.36 -1.98
C LEU A 26 4.16 -0.53 -1.39
N ALA A 27 4.11 -1.81 -1.75
CA ALA A 27 3.13 -2.76 -1.22
C ALA A 27 3.26 -2.94 0.31
N ALA A 28 4.49 -3.00 0.84
CA ALA A 28 4.74 -3.17 2.27
C ALA A 28 4.33 -1.96 3.11
N LEU A 29 4.54 -0.76 2.56
CA LEU A 29 4.22 0.52 3.22
C LEU A 29 2.75 0.90 3.14
N SER A 30 2.03 0.29 2.21
CA SER A 30 0.62 0.57 2.00
C SER A 30 -0.25 0.10 3.18
N PRO A 31 -1.31 0.85 3.53
CA PRO A 31 -2.20 0.55 4.66
C PRO A 31 -3.18 -0.59 4.34
N LEU A 32 -2.66 -1.71 3.83
CA LEU A 32 -3.45 -2.84 3.35
C LEU A 32 -3.69 -3.89 4.44
N GLY A 33 -4.76 -4.67 4.28
CA GLY A 33 -5.05 -5.83 5.11
C GLY A 33 -4.17 -7.04 4.77
N PRO A 34 -4.15 -8.10 5.61
CA PRO A 34 -3.41 -9.33 5.32
C PRO A 34 -3.86 -10.04 4.03
N MET A 35 -5.15 -9.98 3.69
CA MET A 35 -5.70 -10.59 2.46
C MET A 35 -5.19 -9.87 1.21
N ASP A 36 -5.30 -8.54 1.16
CA ASP A 36 -4.81 -7.72 0.05
C ASP A 36 -3.30 -7.94 -0.19
N ARG A 37 -2.52 -8.01 0.90
CA ARG A 37 -1.09 -8.34 0.82
C ARG A 37 -0.85 -9.73 0.24
N GLN A 38 -1.65 -10.72 0.63
CA GLN A 38 -1.56 -12.04 0.04
C GLN A 38 -1.83 -11.95 -1.46
N GLN A 39 -2.90 -11.27 -1.88
CA GLN A 39 -3.26 -11.16 -3.30
C GLN A 39 -2.11 -10.58 -4.12
N LEU A 40 -1.47 -9.52 -3.63
CA LEU A 40 -0.28 -8.93 -4.27
C LEU A 40 0.88 -9.93 -4.41
N LEU A 41 1.10 -10.81 -3.43
CA LEU A 41 2.13 -11.85 -3.49
C LEU A 41 1.87 -12.92 -4.57
N THR A 42 0.63 -13.06 -5.03
CA THR A 42 0.28 -14.02 -6.10
C THR A 42 0.47 -13.47 -7.51
N VAL A 43 0.75 -12.17 -7.65
CA VAL A 43 0.92 -11.52 -8.96
C VAL A 43 2.40 -11.52 -9.33
N ASP A 44 2.76 -12.30 -10.35
CA ASP A 44 4.16 -12.45 -10.78
C ASP A 44 4.71 -11.20 -11.49
N ASN A 45 3.86 -10.49 -12.24
CA ASN A 45 4.27 -9.33 -13.04
C ASN A 45 4.22 -8.04 -12.21
N SER A 46 5.33 -7.30 -12.16
CA SER A 46 5.46 -6.03 -11.44
C SER A 46 4.43 -4.98 -11.86
N ALA A 47 4.17 -4.80 -13.16
CA ALA A 47 3.19 -3.84 -13.64
C ALA A 47 1.76 -4.20 -13.18
N GLN A 48 1.38 -5.48 -13.31
CA GLN A 48 0.07 -5.95 -12.85
C GLN A 48 -0.07 -5.83 -11.32
N ARG A 49 1.02 -6.06 -10.59
CA ARG A 49 1.05 -5.89 -9.13
C ARG A 49 0.85 -4.42 -8.74
N LEU A 50 1.46 -3.49 -9.47
CA LEU A 50 1.26 -2.05 -9.26
C LEU A 50 -0.16 -1.62 -9.61
N ASP A 51 -0.75 -2.13 -10.70
CA ASP A 51 -2.13 -1.85 -11.07
C ASP A 51 -3.10 -2.33 -9.96
N LEU A 52 -2.89 -3.55 -9.46
CA LEU A 52 -3.66 -4.08 -8.33
C LEU A 52 -3.46 -3.26 -7.06
N LEU A 53 -2.22 -2.84 -6.77
CA LEU A 53 -1.92 -2.00 -5.61
C LEU A 53 -2.66 -0.66 -5.69
N VAL A 54 -2.69 -0.01 -6.86
CA VAL A 54 -3.43 1.23 -7.07
C VAL A 54 -4.92 1.02 -6.81
N GLN A 55 -5.50 -0.05 -7.35
CA GLN A 55 -6.92 -0.38 -7.12
C GLN A 55 -7.23 -0.51 -5.62
N LEU A 56 -6.45 -1.31 -4.89
CA LEU A 56 -6.66 -1.55 -3.46
C LEU A 56 -6.53 -0.26 -2.64
N LEU A 57 -5.58 0.62 -3.01
CA LEU A 57 -5.39 1.91 -2.36
C LEU A 57 -6.55 2.87 -2.64
N THR A 58 -7.10 2.88 -3.87
CA THR A 58 -8.29 3.67 -4.20
C THR A 58 -9.49 3.24 -3.36
N GLU A 59 -9.74 1.93 -3.26
CA GLU A 59 -10.83 1.38 -2.43
C GLU A 59 -10.65 1.74 -0.95
N ALA A 60 -9.42 1.66 -0.43
CA ALA A 60 -9.10 2.06 0.94
C ALA A 60 -9.32 3.58 1.17
N GLU A 61 -8.91 4.41 0.22
CA GLU A 61 -9.13 5.86 0.27
C GLU A 61 -10.62 6.19 0.31
N GLU A 62 -11.41 5.60 -0.59
CA GLU A 62 -12.87 5.81 -0.65
C GLU A 62 -13.55 5.45 0.68
N LEU A 63 -13.17 4.30 1.26
CA LEU A 63 -13.69 3.86 2.56
C LEU A 63 -13.31 4.82 3.69
N ILE A 64 -12.07 5.29 3.74
CA ILE A 64 -11.60 6.24 4.74
C ILE A 64 -12.32 7.58 4.58
N ARG A 65 -12.45 8.07 3.36
CA ARG A 65 -13.16 9.31 3.04
C ARG A 65 -14.62 9.24 3.49
N ALA A 66 -15.33 8.17 3.15
CA ALA A 66 -16.71 7.96 3.58
C ALA A 66 -16.86 7.94 5.11
N ARG A 67 -15.91 7.32 5.84
CA ARG A 67 -15.90 7.32 7.31
C ARG A 67 -15.69 8.71 7.90
N ILE A 68 -14.82 9.50 7.31
CA ILE A 68 -14.57 10.89 7.73
C ILE A 68 -15.81 11.74 7.47
N GLU A 69 -16.51 11.55 6.35
CA GLU A 69 -17.71 12.32 6.01
C GLU A 69 -18.94 11.96 6.87
N MET A 70 -19.01 10.70 7.35
CA MET A 70 -20.09 10.24 8.23
C MET A 70 -19.85 10.50 9.72
N GLY A 71 -18.63 10.84 10.13
CA GLY A 71 -18.24 11.13 11.51
C GLY A 71 -18.32 12.60 11.87
#